data_AF-A0A661KZI4-F1
#
_entry.id   AF-A0A661KZI4-F1
#
_cell.length_a   1.000
_cell.length_b   1.000
_cell.length_c   1.000
_cell.angle_alpha   90.00
_cell.angle_beta   90.00
_cell.angle_gamma   90.00
#
_symmetry.space_group_name_H-M   'P 1'
#
loop_
_entity.id
_entity.type
_entity.pdbx_description
1 polymer ?
#
loop_
_entity_poly.entity_id
_entity_poly.type
_entity_poly.pdbx_seq_one_letter_code
_entity_poly.pdbx_strand_id
1 'polypeptide(L)'
;LRALGKCNNETLVITNTHPLPPFTVSVGQGTYPPVDEMLDLIKAKIKRVIALDGDAMAAEAGNPLSLNMVMLGALIGSGSVPVKAEAMKKTIEELTKRAFLESNLKAFDLGYDSAKMQ
;
A
#
# COMPACT_ATOMS: atom_id res chain seq x y z
N LEU A 1 -4.00 5.76 -15.54
CA LEU A 1 -3.13 4.98 -14.61
C LEU A 1 -1.73 4.81 -15.20
N ARG A 2 -0.70 5.45 -14.63
CA ARG A 2 0.66 5.54 -15.22
C ARG A 2 1.42 4.20 -15.25
N ALA A 3 1.32 3.39 -14.21
CA ALA A 3 2.08 2.13 -14.10
C ALA A 3 1.43 0.94 -14.83
N LEU A 4 0.12 1.00 -15.11
CA LEU A 4 -0.67 -0.11 -15.66
C LEU A 4 -0.15 -0.63 -17.01
N GLY A 5 0.46 0.23 -17.82
CA GLY A 5 1.09 -0.16 -19.10
C GLY A 5 2.25 -1.14 -18.95
N LYS A 6 2.89 -1.19 -17.77
CA LYS A 6 3.99 -2.11 -17.46
C LYS A 6 3.54 -3.45 -16.88
N CYS A 7 2.25 -3.58 -16.55
CA CYS A 7 1.69 -4.78 -15.93
C CYS A 7 1.18 -5.77 -17.00
N ASN A 8 1.30 -7.05 -16.71
CA ASN A 8 0.63 -8.15 -17.40
C ASN A 8 -0.41 -8.81 -16.47
N ASN A 9 -1.07 -9.86 -16.94
CA ASN A 9 -2.12 -10.57 -16.18
C ASN A 9 -1.61 -11.28 -14.92
N GLU A 10 -0.31 -11.58 -14.83
CA GLU A 10 0.36 -12.25 -13.71
C GLU A 10 1.01 -11.28 -12.73
N THR A 11 0.93 -9.98 -13.01
CA THR A 11 1.47 -8.96 -12.10
C THR A 11 0.64 -8.91 -10.82
N LEU A 12 1.28 -8.81 -9.66
CA LEU A 12 0.62 -8.36 -8.44
C LEU A 12 0.63 -6.83 -8.39
N VAL A 13 -0.54 -6.23 -8.20
CA VAL A 13 -0.65 -4.81 -7.86
C VAL A 13 -1.04 -4.68 -6.39
N ILE A 14 -0.26 -3.91 -5.64
CA ILE A 14 -0.60 -3.44 -4.30
C ILE A 14 -0.76 -1.93 -4.41
N THR A 15 -1.93 -1.40 -4.07
CA THR A 15 -2.24 0.01 -4.27
C THR A 15 -2.98 0.58 -3.07
N ASN A 16 -2.62 1.82 -2.74
CA ASN A 16 -3.31 2.61 -1.75
C ASN A 16 -4.53 3.29 -2.40
N THR A 17 -5.69 3.20 -1.75
CA THR A 17 -6.95 3.77 -2.25
C THR A 17 -7.12 5.25 -1.93
N HIS A 18 -6.21 5.85 -1.15
CA HIS A 18 -6.26 7.27 -0.87
C HIS A 18 -6.03 8.11 -2.16
N PRO A 19 -6.97 8.99 -2.56
CA PRO A 19 -6.81 9.83 -3.74
C PRO A 19 -5.64 10.80 -3.60
N LEU A 20 -4.76 10.86 -4.61
CA LEU A 20 -3.68 11.85 -4.67
C LEU A 20 -3.82 12.68 -5.95
N PRO A 21 -4.72 13.68 -5.97
CA PRO A 21 -4.93 14.51 -7.15
C PRO A 21 -3.69 15.36 -7.44
N PRO A 22 -3.30 15.51 -8.72
CA PRO A 22 -2.25 16.45 -9.09
C PRO A 22 -2.72 17.89 -8.86
N PHE A 23 -1.76 18.81 -8.69
CA PHE A 23 -2.04 20.23 -8.45
C PHE A 23 -3.03 20.84 -9.46
N THR A 24 -2.96 20.43 -10.73
CA THR A 24 -3.87 20.89 -11.78
C THR A 24 -5.34 20.60 -11.48
N VAL A 25 -5.66 19.45 -10.89
CA VAL A 25 -7.03 19.14 -10.44
C VAL A 25 -7.41 20.02 -9.25
N SER A 26 -6.48 20.22 -8.31
CA SER A 26 -6.73 21.05 -7.13
C SER A 26 -7.01 22.52 -7.47
N VAL A 27 -6.48 23.04 -8.58
CA VAL A 27 -6.79 24.39 -9.11
C VAL A 27 -7.96 24.40 -10.11
N GLY A 28 -8.72 23.32 -10.21
CA GLY A 28 -9.92 23.23 -11.05
C GLY A 28 -9.67 23.00 -12.54
N GLN A 29 -8.43 22.68 -12.94
CA GLN A 29 -8.04 22.43 -14.34
C GLN A 29 -8.17 20.96 -14.75
N GLY A 30 -9.03 20.20 -14.08
CA GLY A 30 -9.30 18.80 -14.41
C GLY A 30 -10.12 18.09 -13.35
N THR A 31 -10.46 16.84 -13.62
CA THR A 31 -11.19 15.96 -12.69
C THR A 31 -10.33 14.76 -12.36
N TYR A 32 -10.18 14.45 -11.07
CA TYR A 32 -9.55 13.22 -10.64
C TYR A 32 -10.60 12.09 -10.77
N PRO A 33 -10.31 11.00 -11.50
CA PRO A 33 -11.25 9.90 -11.63
C PRO A 33 -11.61 9.30 -10.25
N PRO A 34 -12.82 8.77 -10.07
CA PRO A 34 -13.18 7.98 -8.91
C PRO A 34 -12.20 6.82 -8.70
N VAL A 35 -11.88 6.52 -7.45
CA VAL A 35 -10.96 5.43 -7.09
C VAL A 35 -11.49 4.08 -7.59
N ASP A 36 -12.79 3.86 -7.48
CA ASP A 36 -13.42 2.61 -7.93
C ASP A 36 -13.24 2.38 -9.44
N GLU A 37 -13.43 3.43 -10.26
CA GLU A 37 -13.21 3.34 -11.71
C GLU A 37 -11.74 2.98 -12.02
N MET A 38 -10.80 3.56 -11.29
CA MET A 38 -9.39 3.20 -11.44
C MET A 38 -9.11 1.76 -11.03
N LEU A 39 -9.70 1.28 -9.93
CA LEU A 39 -9.54 -0.10 -9.48
C LEU A 39 -10.14 -1.09 -10.49
N ASP A 40 -11.29 -0.77 -11.09
CA ASP A 40 -11.92 -1.60 -12.12
C ASP A 40 -11.04 -1.75 -13.35
N LEU A 41 -10.39 -0.67 -13.80
CA LEU A 41 -9.43 -0.72 -14.90
C LEU A 41 -8.21 -1.59 -14.58
N ILE A 42 -7.74 -1.62 -13.33
CA ILE A 42 -6.63 -2.49 -12.91
C ILE A 42 -7.10 -3.94 -12.90
N LYS A 43 -8.24 -4.22 -12.26
CA LYS A 43 -8.81 -5.59 -12.14
C LYS A 43 -9.20 -6.18 -13.49
N ALA A 44 -9.58 -5.37 -14.47
CA ALA A 44 -9.86 -5.83 -15.83
C ALA A 44 -8.62 -6.41 -16.54
N LYS A 45 -7.41 -5.96 -16.17
CA LYS A 45 -6.15 -6.40 -16.80
C LYS A 45 -5.38 -7.42 -15.97
N ILE A 46 -5.51 -7.36 -14.64
CA ILE A 46 -4.62 -8.01 -13.68
C ILE A 46 -5.43 -8.93 -12.78
N LYS A 47 -4.97 -10.18 -12.61
CA LYS A 47 -5.66 -11.17 -11.77
C LYS A 47 -5.55 -10.89 -10.28
N ARG A 48 -4.44 -10.28 -9.84
CA ARG A 48 -4.13 -10.12 -8.42
C ARG A 48 -3.94 -8.65 -8.06
N VAL A 49 -4.92 -8.11 -7.34
CA VAL A 49 -4.95 -6.71 -6.89
C VAL A 49 -5.25 -6.68 -5.40
N ILE A 50 -4.34 -6.11 -4.62
CA ILE A 50 -4.53 -5.82 -3.21
C ILE A 50 -4.75 -4.31 -3.11
N ALA A 51 -5.96 -3.93 -2.72
CA ALA A 51 -6.34 -2.53 -2.52
C ALA A 51 -6.62 -2.31 -1.04
N LEU A 52 -6.01 -1.27 -0.46
CA LEU A 52 -6.16 -0.93 0.95
C LEU A 52 -6.10 0.57 1.17
N ASP A 53 -6.75 1.05 2.23
CA ASP A 53 -6.60 2.44 2.69
C ASP A 53 -5.38 2.52 3.62
N GLY A 54 -4.22 2.74 3.01
CA GLY A 54 -2.95 2.73 3.71
C GLY A 54 -2.76 3.95 4.60
N ASP A 55 -3.36 5.08 4.24
CA ASP A 55 -3.33 6.30 5.05
C ASP A 55 -4.15 6.11 6.33
N ALA A 56 -5.34 5.51 6.23
CA ALA A 56 -6.14 5.17 7.41
C ALA A 56 -5.40 4.19 8.34
N MET A 57 -4.78 3.14 7.79
CA MET A 57 -3.99 2.18 8.56
C MET A 57 -2.75 2.83 9.21
N ALA A 58 -2.05 3.71 8.49
CA ALA A 58 -0.91 4.44 9.05
C ALA A 58 -1.34 5.39 10.19
N ALA A 59 -2.49 6.06 10.04
CA ALA A 59 -3.08 6.87 11.09
C ALA A 59 -3.47 6.02 12.32
N GLU A 60 -4.08 4.84 12.11
CA GLU A 60 -4.41 3.89 13.17
C GLU A 60 -3.15 3.35 13.89
N ALA A 61 -2.04 3.21 13.16
CA ALA A 61 -0.75 2.84 13.71
C ALA A 61 -0.11 3.96 14.56
N GLY A 62 -0.70 5.15 14.61
CA GLY A 62 -0.24 6.29 15.39
C GLY A 62 0.78 7.17 14.66
N ASN A 63 1.06 6.91 13.39
CA ASN A 63 1.94 7.75 12.58
C ASN A 63 1.48 7.77 11.12
N PRO A 64 0.80 8.83 10.65
CA PRO A 64 0.39 8.95 9.24
C PRO A 64 1.53 8.85 8.23
N LEU A 65 2.78 9.14 8.65
CA LEU A 65 3.96 9.02 7.80
C LEU A 65 4.45 7.57 7.62
N SER A 66 3.81 6.59 8.27
CA SER A 66 4.16 5.17 8.21
C SER A 66 3.45 4.39 7.08
N LEU A 67 2.84 5.09 6.12
CA LEU A 67 2.21 4.47 4.93
C LEU A 67 3.15 3.48 4.22
N ASN A 68 4.44 3.80 4.12
CA ASN A 68 5.44 2.91 3.54
C ASN A 68 5.53 1.55 4.26
N MET A 69 5.38 1.53 5.59
CA MET A 69 5.37 0.30 6.38
C MET A 69 4.10 -0.50 6.15
N VAL A 70 2.93 0.14 6.02
CA VAL A 70 1.69 -0.53 5.63
C VAL A 70 1.86 -1.20 4.26
N MET A 71 2.38 -0.47 3.27
CA MET A 71 2.60 -1.02 1.93
C MET A 71 3.63 -2.17 1.92
N LEU A 72 4.67 -2.07 2.74
CA LEU A 72 5.66 -3.13 2.91
C LEU A 72 5.06 -4.37 3.59
N GLY A 73 4.27 -4.17 4.64
CA GLY A 73 3.49 -5.21 5.29
C GLY A 73 2.62 -5.95 4.30
N ALA A 74 1.86 -5.21 3.49
CA ALA A 74 1.01 -5.78 2.45
C ALA A 74 1.78 -6.60 1.42
N LEU A 75 2.99 -6.17 1.03
CA LEU A 75 3.85 -6.94 0.14
C LEU A 75 4.25 -8.28 0.76
N ILE A 76 4.69 -8.28 2.02
CA ILE A 76 5.07 -9.53 2.71
C ILE A 76 3.84 -10.41 2.97
N GLY A 77 2.71 -9.82 3.36
CA GLY A 77 1.43 -10.52 3.58
C GLY A 77 0.86 -11.16 2.32
N SER A 78 1.16 -10.59 1.15
CA SER A 78 0.79 -11.18 -0.14
C SER A 78 1.47 -12.53 -0.42
N GLY A 79 2.57 -12.86 0.27
CA GLY A 79 3.34 -14.09 0.00
C GLY A 79 4.00 -14.13 -1.38
N SER A 80 4.05 -13.01 -2.11
CA SER A 80 4.64 -12.96 -3.46
C SER A 80 6.16 -12.89 -3.47
N VAL A 81 6.76 -12.61 -2.32
CA VAL A 81 8.21 -12.52 -2.15
C VAL A 81 8.67 -13.58 -1.15
N PRO A 82 9.85 -14.20 -1.35
CA PRO A 82 10.38 -15.24 -0.48
C PRO A 82 11.03 -14.64 0.78
N VAL A 83 10.31 -13.78 1.49
CA VAL A 83 10.77 -13.08 2.69
C VAL A 83 9.80 -13.34 3.83
N LYS A 84 10.33 -13.75 4.98
CA LYS A 84 9.54 -14.01 6.19
C LYS A 84 9.19 -12.71 6.90
N ALA A 85 8.00 -12.65 7.49
CA ALA A 85 7.54 -11.48 8.24
C ALA A 85 8.49 -11.15 9.40
N GLU A 86 8.99 -12.17 10.11
CA GLU A 86 9.91 -12.03 11.24
C GLU A 86 11.25 -11.40 10.81
N ALA A 87 11.75 -11.81 9.64
CA ALA A 87 12.97 -11.22 9.09
C ALA A 87 12.77 -9.74 8.76
N MET A 88 11.63 -9.39 8.18
CA MET A 88 11.30 -7.99 7.87
C MET A 88 11.13 -7.15 9.15
N LYS A 89 10.41 -7.65 10.15
CA LYS A 89 10.25 -6.96 11.45
C LYS A 89 11.58 -6.68 12.12
N LYS A 90 12.49 -7.66 12.13
CA LYS A 90 13.85 -7.47 12.67
C LYS A 90 14.61 -6.36 11.93
N THR A 91 14.51 -6.30 10.61
CA THR A 91 15.13 -5.21 9.83
C THR A 91 14.49 -3.85 10.16
N ILE A 92 13.17 -3.79 10.35
CA ILE A 92 12.48 -2.57 10.78
C ILE A 92 13.00 -2.11 12.16
N GLU A 93 13.19 -3.05 13.10
CA GLU A 93 13.76 -2.78 14.44
C GLU A 93 15.18 -2.22 14.39
N GLU A 94 16.03 -2.74 13.50
CA GLU A 94 17.42 -2.32 13.37
C GLU A 94 17.57 -0.94 12.69
N LEU A 95 16.70 -0.61 11.73
CA LEU A 95 16.83 0.60 10.91
C LEU A 95 15.95 1.77 11.38
N THR A 96 14.91 1.49 12.17
CA THR A 96 13.98 2.53 12.64
C THR A 96 14.49 3.19 13.92
N LYS A 97 14.37 4.52 13.99
CA LYS A 97 14.64 5.24 15.25
C LYS A 97 13.66 4.78 16.32
N ARG A 98 14.13 4.58 17.55
CA ARG A 98 13.30 4.09 18.68
C ARG A 98 11.95 4.79 18.83
N ALA A 99 11.89 6.11 18.59
CA ALA A 99 10.67 6.91 18.68
C ALA A 99 9.56 6.51 17.69
N PHE A 100 9.89 5.83 16.59
CA PHE A 100 8.93 5.43 15.54
C PHE A 100 8.80 3.91 15.41
N LEU A 101 9.48 3.15 16.28
CA LEU A 101 9.56 1.71 16.13
C LEU A 101 8.20 1.05 16.28
N GLU A 102 7.49 1.37 17.37
CA GLU A 102 6.18 0.79 17.66
C GLU A 102 5.15 1.11 16.57
N SER A 103 5.09 2.36 16.12
CA SER A 103 4.17 2.76 15.05
C SER A 103 4.52 2.13 13.71
N ASN A 104 5.81 1.99 13.37
CA ASN A 104 6.22 1.30 12.14
C ASN A 104 5.91 -0.20 12.17
N LEU A 105 6.13 -0.87 13.30
CA LEU A 105 5.79 -2.30 13.45
C LEU A 105 4.28 -2.51 13.38
N LYS A 106 3.49 -1.66 14.05
CA LYS A 106 2.02 -1.71 13.99
C LYS A 106 1.50 -1.45 12.57
N ALA A 107 2.05 -0.47 11.87
CA ALA A 107 1.70 -0.18 10.48
C ALA A 107 2.03 -1.37 9.55
N PHE A 108 3.20 -1.99 9.74
CA PHE A 108 3.58 -3.21 9.02
C PHE A 108 2.57 -4.34 9.26
N ASP A 109 2.16 -4.56 10.50
CA ASP A 109 1.20 -5.63 10.85
C ASP A 109 -0.18 -5.39 10.24
N LEU A 110 -0.70 -4.16 10.30
CA LEU A 110 -1.98 -3.80 9.66
C LEU A 110 -1.95 -4.07 8.14
N GLY A 111 -0.86 -3.69 7.48
CA GLY A 111 -0.66 -3.97 6.06
C GLY A 111 -0.56 -5.46 5.75
N TYR A 112 0.20 -6.21 6.56
CA TYR A 112 0.39 -7.65 6.42
C TYR A 112 -0.91 -8.42 6.54
N ASP A 113 -1.70 -8.14 7.58
CA ASP A 113 -2.98 -8.81 7.83
C ASP A 113 -4.02 -8.45 6.77
N SER A 114 -4.09 -7.18 6.35
CA SER A 114 -4.98 -6.74 5.26
C SER A 114 -4.73 -7.48 3.95
N ALA A 115 -3.46 -7.64 3.56
CA ALA A 115 -3.09 -8.36 2.35
C ALA A 115 -3.34 -9.85 2.42
N LYS A 116 -3.21 -10.46 3.60
CA LYS A 116 -3.45 -11.90 3.80
C LYS A 116 -4.93 -12.28 3.66
N MET A 117 -5.83 -11.32 3.89
CA MET A 117 -7.28 -11.50 3.76
C MET A 117 -7.79 -11.33 2.31
N GLN A 118 -6.93 -10.93 1.35
CA GLN A 118 -7.28 -10.64 -0.04
C GLN A 118 -6.59 -11.62 -1.02
#